data_AF-A0A7S3U4J0-F1
#
_entry.id   AF-A0A7S3U4J0-F1
#
_cell.length_a   1.000
_cell.length_b   1.000
_cell.length_c   1.000
_cell.angle_alpha   90.00
_cell.angle_beta   90.00
_cell.angle_gamma   90.00
#
_symmetry.space_group_name_H-M   'P 1'
#
loop_
_entity.id
_entity.type
_entity.pdbx_description
1 polymer ?
#
loop_
_entity_poly.entity_id
_entity_poly.type
_entity_poly.pdbx_seq_one_letter_code
_entity_poly.pdbx_strand_id
1 'polypeptide(L)'
;GGKPIVAVILNAEYQQRRADRPQGSQETQMPYYMKQTSELDNACGVIACLHSIYNNLSDDKITLLPDSVLATFLQSVKDAGAADRATALENYNQFKEQYRSVASQGQSSQ
;
A
#
# COMPACT_ATOMS: atom_id res chain seq x y z
N GLY A 1 -21.79 -5.86 19.97
CA GLY A 1 -20.41 -5.35 20.11
C GLY A 1 -19.83 -5.18 18.71
N GLY A 2 -19.21 -4.05 18.41
CA GLY A 2 -18.63 -3.79 17.09
C GLY A 2 -17.42 -4.68 16.83
N LYS A 3 -17.18 -5.04 15.56
CA LYS A 3 -15.93 -5.68 15.14
C LYS A 3 -14.75 -4.72 15.40
N PRO A 4 -13.55 -5.22 15.75
CA PRO A 4 -12.37 -4.38 15.96
C PRO A 4 -11.96 -3.65 14.67
N ILE A 5 -11.51 -2.40 14.80
CA ILE A 5 -10.89 -1.64 13.71
C ILE A 5 -9.40 -2.01 13.66
N VAL A 6 -8.92 -2.47 12.51
CA VAL A 6 -7.54 -2.98 12.35
C VAL A 6 -6.63 -2.01 11.58
N ALA A 7 -7.20 -1.03 10.88
CA ALA A 7 -6.48 0.02 10.19
C ALA A 7 -7.38 1.25 9.96
N VAL A 8 -6.77 2.44 9.88
CA VAL A 8 -7.41 3.70 9.51
C VAL A 8 -6.55 4.36 8.44
N ILE A 9 -7.14 4.70 7.29
CA ILE A 9 -6.47 5.46 6.22
C ILE A 9 -6.97 6.90 6.29
N LEU A 10 -6.06 7.83 6.51
CA LEU A 10 -6.34 9.26 6.49
C LEU A 10 -5.92 9.86 5.16
N ASN A 11 -6.89 10.34 4.38
CA ASN A 11 -6.62 11.20 3.23
C ASN A 11 -6.68 12.65 3.68
N ALA A 12 -5.53 13.33 3.74
CA ALA A 12 -5.43 14.72 4.14
C ALA A 12 -4.54 15.47 3.16
N GLU A 13 -4.97 16.69 2.81
CA GLU A 13 -4.15 17.58 2.00
C GLU A 13 -2.99 18.10 2.84
N TYR A 14 -1.78 17.92 2.31
CA TYR A 14 -0.58 18.50 2.91
C TYR A 14 -0.20 19.72 2.10
N GLN A 15 -0.31 20.91 2.70
CA GLN A 15 -0.03 22.18 2.03
C GLN A 15 1.48 22.44 1.84
N GLN A 16 2.34 21.69 2.53
CA GLN A 16 3.80 21.79 2.40
C GLN A 16 4.33 20.94 1.23
N ARG A 17 5.39 21.42 0.56
CA ARG A 17 5.99 20.70 -0.57
C ARG A 17 6.56 19.37 -0.08
N ARG A 18 6.54 18.33 -0.92
CA ARG A 18 7.08 17.00 -0.58
C ARG A 18 8.51 17.04 -0.01
N ALA A 19 9.35 17.95 -0.51
CA ALA A 19 10.72 18.14 -0.06
C ALA A 19 10.85 18.74 1.36
N ASP A 20 9.80 19.42 1.84
CA ASP A 20 9.77 20.06 3.15
C ASP A 20 9.13 19.16 4.21
N ARG A 21 8.68 17.95 3.82
CA ARG A 21 8.10 17.00 4.76
C ARG A 21 9.19 16.51 5.71
N PRO A 22 8.94 16.52 7.03
CA PRO A 22 9.90 15.96 7.98
C PRO A 22 10.19 14.52 7.59
N GLN A 23 11.47 14.22 7.37
CA GLN A 23 11.93 12.88 7.10
C GLN A 23 11.65 12.05 8.36
N GLY A 24 10.74 11.08 8.27
CA GLY A 24 10.37 10.26 9.41
C GLY A 24 11.59 9.57 10.02
N SER A 25 11.64 9.51 11.35
CA SER A 25 12.71 8.82 12.08
C SER A 25 12.62 7.30 11.83
N GLN A 26 13.72 6.71 11.33
CA GLN A 26 14.01 5.28 11.12
C GLN A 26 12.92 4.45 10.45
N GLU A 27 13.30 3.69 9.42
CA GLU A 27 12.45 2.66 8.80
C GLU A 27 11.78 1.85 9.91
N THR A 28 10.48 2.01 10.03
CA THR A 28 9.70 1.66 11.22
C THR A 28 9.80 0.17 11.49
N GLN A 29 9.74 -0.23 12.77
CA GLN A 29 9.72 -1.63 13.23
C GLN A 29 8.46 -2.42 12.81
N MET A 30 7.81 -1.99 11.73
CA MET A 30 6.61 -2.62 11.18
C MET A 30 7.01 -3.82 10.31
N PRO A 31 6.29 -4.95 10.39
CA PRO A 31 6.56 -6.13 9.56
C PRO A 31 6.61 -5.84 8.06
N TYR A 32 5.80 -4.89 7.59
CA TYR A 32 5.76 -4.50 6.19
C TYR A 32 5.77 -2.97 6.03
N TYR A 33 6.78 -2.47 5.32
CA TYR A 33 6.90 -1.08 4.89
C TYR A 33 7.44 -1.01 3.46
N MET A 34 7.02 0.03 2.73
CA MET A 34 7.52 0.33 1.38
C MET A 34 7.49 1.83 1.14
N LYS A 35 8.41 2.33 0.31
CA LYS A 35 8.44 3.73 -0.10
C LYS A 35 7.36 4.01 -1.16
N GLN A 36 6.93 5.26 -1.24
CA GLN A 36 6.21 5.77 -2.42
C GLN A 36 7.20 6.58 -3.26
N THR A 37 7.42 6.15 -4.49
CA THR A 37 8.30 6.79 -5.47
C THR A 37 7.51 7.74 -6.37
N SER A 38 8.22 8.56 -7.16
CA SER A 38 7.60 9.44 -8.15
C SER A 38 6.86 8.68 -9.26
N GLU A 39 7.33 7.49 -9.63
CA GLU A 39 6.68 6.61 -10.61
C GLU A 39 5.35 6.01 -10.08
N LEU A 40 5.10 6.14 -8.77
CA LEU A 40 3.88 5.75 -8.07
C LEU A 40 3.02 6.97 -7.68
N ASP A 41 3.15 8.09 -8.40
CA ASP A 41 2.22 9.20 -8.23
C ASP A 41 0.79 8.75 -8.58
N ASN A 42 -0.15 9.03 -7.66
CA ASN A 42 -1.53 8.50 -7.60
C ASN A 42 -1.69 7.05 -7.09
N ALA A 43 -0.63 6.37 -6.65
CA ALA A 43 -0.73 5.06 -6.00
C ALA A 43 -0.72 5.11 -4.46
N CYS A 44 -0.81 6.31 -3.85
CA CYS A 44 -0.80 6.47 -2.39
C CYS A 44 -1.92 5.66 -1.70
N GLY A 45 -3.10 5.60 -2.32
CA GLY A 45 -4.21 4.78 -1.81
C GLY A 45 -3.91 3.29 -1.84
N VAL A 46 -3.31 2.79 -2.91
CA VAL A 46 -2.90 1.37 -3.02
C VAL A 46 -1.83 1.04 -1.98
N ILE A 47 -0.82 1.90 -1.84
CA ILE A 47 0.25 1.71 -0.85
C ILE A 47 -0.31 1.70 0.57
N ALA A 48 -1.23 2.63 0.90
CA ALA A 48 -1.90 2.66 2.20
C ALA A 48 -2.73 1.38 2.46
N CYS A 49 -3.42 0.87 1.45
CA CYS A 49 -4.13 -0.41 1.53
C CYS A 49 -3.16 -1.58 1.76
N LEU A 50 -2.04 -1.65 1.04
CA LEU A 50 -1.03 -2.70 1.23
C LEU A 50 -0.42 -2.66 2.63
N HIS A 51 -0.08 -1.47 3.14
CA HIS A 51 0.37 -1.31 4.53
C HIS A 51 -0.68 -1.77 5.53
N SER A 52 -1.94 -1.42 5.32
CA SER A 52 -3.05 -1.81 6.20
C SER A 52 -3.26 -3.32 6.23
N ILE A 53 -3.19 -3.97 5.06
CA ILE A 53 -3.41 -5.42 4.91
C ILE A 53 -2.23 -6.20 5.48
N TYR A 54 -1.00 -5.92 5.01
CA TYR A 54 0.15 -6.76 5.32
C TYR A 54 0.66 -6.64 6.76
N ASN A 55 0.41 -5.50 7.43
CA ASN A 55 0.74 -5.36 8.85
C ASN A 55 -0.33 -5.98 9.79
N ASN A 56 -1.43 -6.50 9.25
CA ASN A 56 -2.51 -7.14 10.03
C ASN A 56 -2.74 -8.60 9.62
N LEU A 57 -1.76 -9.25 8.99
CA LEU A 57 -1.80 -10.69 8.70
C LEU A 57 -1.53 -11.53 9.96
N SER A 58 -0.79 -10.96 10.91
CA SER A 58 -0.59 -11.54 12.24
C SER A 58 -1.91 -11.44 13.03
N ASP A 59 -2.22 -12.46 13.83
CA ASP A 59 -3.44 -12.56 14.68
C ASP A 59 -4.76 -12.89 13.95
N ASP A 60 -4.72 -13.49 12.75
CA ASP A 60 -5.90 -13.93 11.97
C ASP A 60 -6.95 -12.81 11.71
N LYS A 61 -6.53 -11.55 11.82
CA LYS A 61 -7.38 -10.37 11.53
C LYS A 61 -7.68 -10.25 10.04
N ILE A 62 -6.69 -10.59 9.21
CA ILE A 62 -6.81 -10.64 7.76
C ILE A 62 -6.14 -11.91 7.25
N THR A 63 -6.88 -12.68 6.45
CA THR A 63 -6.36 -13.86 5.74
C THR A 63 -6.33 -13.56 4.25
N LEU A 64 -5.16 -13.72 3.63
CA LEU A 64 -5.05 -13.67 2.18
C LEU A 64 -5.50 -14.99 1.58
N LEU A 65 -6.31 -14.94 0.53
CA LEU A 65 -6.61 -16.13 -0.26
C LEU A 65 -5.32 -16.61 -0.94
N PRO A 66 -5.03 -17.93 -0.92
CA PRO A 66 -3.94 -18.51 -1.70
C PRO A 66 -4.03 -18.07 -3.17
N ASP A 67 -2.87 -17.85 -3.80
CA ASP A 67 -2.74 -17.44 -5.22
C ASP A 67 -3.40 -16.11 -5.60
N SER A 68 -3.96 -15.37 -4.63
CA SER A 68 -4.45 -14.01 -4.87
C SER A 68 -3.32 -13.06 -5.27
N VAL A 69 -3.67 -11.99 -6.00
CA VAL A 69 -2.72 -10.93 -6.39
C VAL A 69 -1.95 -10.38 -5.18
N LEU A 70 -2.63 -10.22 -4.03
CA LEU A 70 -2.02 -9.78 -2.77
C LEU A 70 -1.03 -10.81 -2.22
N ALA A 71 -1.42 -12.10 -2.16
CA ALA A 71 -0.54 -13.15 -1.65
C ALA A 71 0.70 -13.34 -2.53
N THR A 72 0.51 -13.38 -3.85
CA THR A 72 1.59 -13.53 -4.84
C THR A 72 2.56 -12.36 -4.80
N PHE A 73 2.06 -11.12 -4.69
CA PHE A 73 2.92 -9.96 -4.55
C PHE A 73 3.68 -9.95 -3.22
N LEU A 74 3.02 -10.25 -2.10
CA LEU A 74 3.70 -10.30 -0.81
C LEU A 74 4.84 -11.33 -0.82
N GLN A 75 4.60 -12.51 -1.41
CA GLN A 75 5.62 -13.54 -1.54
C GLN A 75 6.80 -13.09 -2.41
N SER A 76 6.56 -12.33 -3.48
CA SER A 76 7.64 -11.87 -4.37
C SER A 76 8.52 -10.79 -3.76
N VAL A 77 8.04 -10.08 -2.74
CA VAL A 77 8.76 -8.97 -2.10
C VAL A 77 9.08 -9.19 -0.62
N LYS A 78 8.87 -10.40 -0.09
CA LYS A 78 9.02 -10.72 1.34
C LYS A 78 10.41 -10.36 1.88
N ASP A 79 11.46 -10.66 1.12
CA ASP A 79 12.87 -10.44 1.47
C ASP A 79 13.42 -9.11 0.94
N ALA A 80 12.59 -8.33 0.23
CA ALA A 80 12.99 -7.09 -0.41
C ALA A 80 12.96 -5.92 0.59
N GLY A 81 13.87 -4.95 0.41
CA GLY A 81 13.90 -3.71 1.18
C GLY A 81 12.75 -2.75 0.80
N ALA A 82 12.57 -1.68 1.58
CA ALA A 82 11.47 -0.73 1.38
C ALA A 82 11.47 -0.03 0.01
N ALA A 83 12.66 0.24 -0.55
CA ALA A 83 12.81 0.81 -1.89
C ALA A 83 12.51 -0.24 -2.98
N ASP A 84 13.06 -1.44 -2.84
CA ASP A 84 12.86 -2.53 -3.81
C ASP A 84 11.40 -2.98 -3.88
N ARG A 85 10.68 -2.98 -2.75
CA ARG A 85 9.24 -3.19 -2.71
C ARG A 85 8.48 -2.17 -3.54
N ALA A 86 8.91 -0.90 -3.52
CA ALA A 86 8.30 0.16 -4.33
C ALA A 86 8.54 -0.10 -5.82
N THR A 87 9.79 -0.40 -6.20
CA THR A 87 10.15 -0.76 -7.58
C THR A 87 9.45 -2.03 -8.06
N ALA A 88 9.23 -3.02 -7.18
CA ALA A 88 8.45 -4.20 -7.51
C ALA A 88 6.99 -3.84 -7.81
N LEU A 89 6.37 -2.97 -7.01
CA LEU A 89 5.00 -2.49 -7.24
C LEU A 89 4.88 -1.69 -8.54
N GLU A 90 5.86 -0.83 -8.85
CA GLU A 90 5.94 -0.10 -10.11
C GLU A 90 5.90 -1.02 -11.32
N ASN A 91 6.45 -2.23 -11.22
CA ASN A 91 6.53 -3.17 -12.33
C ASN A 91 5.46 -4.26 -12.26
N TYR A 92 4.56 -4.22 -11.27
CA TYR A 92 3.55 -5.26 -11.06
C TYR A 92 2.28 -5.00 -11.88
N ASN A 93 2.27 -5.49 -13.12
CA ASN A 93 1.19 -5.23 -14.09
C ASN A 93 -0.20 -5.63 -13.60
N GLN A 94 -0.33 -6.73 -12.86
CA GLN A 94 -1.64 -7.17 -12.33
C GLN A 94 -2.29 -6.12 -11.41
N PHE A 95 -1.49 -5.41 -10.60
CA PHE A 95 -2.03 -4.31 -9.78
C PHE A 95 -2.44 -3.13 -10.65
N LYS A 96 -1.67 -2.80 -11.69
CA LYS A 96 -2.01 -1.69 -12.60
C LYS A 96 -3.30 -1.96 -13.37
N GLU A 97 -3.49 -3.18 -13.85
CA GLU A 97 -4.68 -3.61 -14.58
C GLU A 97 -5.92 -3.58 -13.67
N GLN A 98 -5.83 -4.18 -12.49
CA GLN A 98 -6.93 -4.21 -11.53
C GLN A 98 -7.25 -2.81 -11.00
N TYR A 99 -6.24 -1.98 -10.72
CA TYR A 99 -6.41 -0.60 -10.29
C TYR A 99 -7.12 0.24 -11.35
N ARG A 100 -6.72 0.14 -12.63
CA ARG A 100 -7.39 0.84 -13.73
C ARG A 100 -8.86 0.46 -13.86
N SER A 101 -9.17 -0.84 -13.73
CA SER A 101 -10.55 -1.34 -13.81
C SER A 101 -11.45 -0.83 -12.69
N VAL A 102 -10.90 -0.54 -11.50
CA VAL A 102 -11.67 -0.07 -10.34
C VAL A 102 -11.68 1.45 -10.25
N ALA A 103 -10.58 2.12 -10.60
CA ALA A 103 -10.50 3.57 -10.68
C ALA A 103 -11.50 4.14 -11.69
N SER A 104 -11.75 3.43 -12.81
CA SER A 104 -12.78 3.80 -13.78
C SER A 104 -14.23 3.63 -13.28
N GLN A 105 -14.43 2.98 -12.13
CA GLN A 105 -15.76 2.79 -11.51
C GLN A 105 -16.05 3.82 -10.41
N GLY A 106 -15.08 4.69 -10.07
CA GLY A 106 -15.31 5.78 -9.13
C GLY A 106 -16.29 6.82 -9.68
N GLN A 107 -17.10 7.41 -8.80
CA GLN A 107 -18.02 8.50 -9.18
C GLN A 107 -17.34 9.88 -9.31
N SER A 108 -16.05 9.90 -9.61
CA SER A 108 -15.31 11.15 -9.80
C SER A 108 -15.86 11.84 -11.05
N SER A 109 -16.48 13.00 -10.89
CA SER A 109 -16.92 13.84 -12.00
C SER A 109 -15.76 14.08 -12.97
N GLN A 110 -15.99 13.83 -14.26
CA GLN A 110 -15.20 14.43 -15.34
C GLN A 110 -15.25 15.95 -15.27
#